data_AF-B6AJR0-F1
#
_entry.id   AF-B6AJR0-F1
#
_cell.length_a   1.000
_cell.length_b   1.000
_cell.length_c   1.000
_cell.angle_alpha   90.00
_cell.angle_beta   90.00
_cell.angle_gamma   90.00
#
_symmetry.space_group_name_H-M   'P 1'
#
loop_
_entity.id
_entity.type
_entity.pdbx_description
1 polymer ?
#
loop_
_entity_poly.entity_id
_entity_poly.type
_entity_poly.pdbx_seq_one_letter_code
_entity_poly.pdbx_strand_id
1 'polypeptide(L)'
;MKNLDSTPYNSGEDTTLLPEIPYEQAKFEIKSIESELKDWFLTRRFNMERNLAIKILLDHHNYTGISINNPNLPPKYKILWDNLVNKKPELEDSLSNAAKQKIVDIYLDIFRNSTKIDHPCRIPGGLYLRCLKSNSNMLRHNREKLCIELFNSFNTCRDKIKQENQNNLRYLKLKQDISDNRAKVSL
;
A
#
# COMPACT_ATOMS: atom_id res chain seq x y z
N MET A 1 63.25 -8.04 69.88
CA MET A 1 62.76 -6.70 69.48
C MET A 1 62.59 -6.69 67.98
N LYS A 2 61.52 -6.05 67.50
CA LYS A 2 60.87 -6.24 66.20
C LYS A 2 61.81 -6.06 64.99
N ASN A 3 61.76 -7.02 64.06
CA ASN A 3 62.36 -6.95 62.74
C ASN A 3 61.61 -5.92 61.87
N LEU A 4 62.37 -5.08 61.18
CA LEU A 4 61.93 -4.21 60.10
C LEU A 4 61.87 -5.06 58.82
N ASP A 5 60.67 -5.50 58.46
CA ASP A 5 60.44 -6.11 57.14
C ASP A 5 60.24 -5.01 56.10
N SER A 6 61.23 -4.91 55.23
CA SER A 6 61.18 -4.22 53.94
C SER A 6 60.09 -4.81 53.07
N THR A 7 59.16 -3.97 52.62
CA THR A 7 58.18 -4.34 51.59
C THR A 7 58.86 -4.54 50.24
N PRO A 8 58.64 -5.65 49.54
CA PRO A 8 58.85 -5.70 48.11
C PRO A 8 57.58 -5.21 47.41
N TYR A 9 57.78 -4.18 46.60
CA TYR A 9 56.94 -3.76 45.49
C TYR A 9 56.58 -4.99 44.65
N ASN A 10 55.29 -5.33 44.52
CA ASN A 10 54.83 -6.28 43.51
C ASN A 10 54.06 -5.51 42.45
N SER A 11 54.80 -5.08 41.43
CA SER A 11 54.32 -4.67 40.13
C SER A 11 53.84 -5.90 39.37
N GLY A 12 52.60 -5.92 38.88
CA GLY A 12 52.14 -7.02 38.04
C GLY A 12 50.67 -6.93 37.64
N GLU A 13 50.43 -6.16 36.58
CA GLU A 13 49.42 -6.42 35.55
C GLU A 13 47.93 -6.44 35.95
N ASP A 14 47.36 -5.24 35.89
CA ASP A 14 45.95 -5.01 35.56
C ASP A 14 45.66 -5.57 34.15
N THR A 15 45.47 -6.88 34.07
CA THR A 15 44.96 -7.52 32.86
C THR A 15 43.44 -7.44 32.93
N THR A 16 42.89 -6.40 32.32
CA THR A 16 41.49 -6.40 31.89
C THR A 16 41.32 -7.47 30.81
N LEU A 17 41.33 -8.74 31.24
CA LEU A 17 40.91 -9.88 30.43
C LEU A 17 39.44 -9.62 30.07
N LEU A 18 39.21 -9.26 28.81
CA LEU A 18 37.89 -9.37 28.21
C LEU A 18 37.37 -10.78 28.54
N PRO A 19 36.15 -10.93 29.07
CA PRO A 19 35.62 -12.25 29.40
C PRO A 19 35.60 -13.09 28.13
N GLU A 20 36.37 -14.20 28.12
CA GLU A 20 36.33 -15.17 27.03
C GLU A 20 34.93 -15.77 26.97
N ILE A 21 34.20 -15.49 25.88
CA ILE A 21 32.89 -16.10 25.65
C ILE A 21 33.13 -17.62 25.51
N PRO A 22 32.52 -18.45 26.36
CA PRO A 22 32.60 -19.91 26.23
C PRO A 22 32.22 -20.35 24.82
N TYR A 23 33.05 -21.20 24.21
CA TYR A 23 32.87 -21.67 22.82
C TYR A 23 31.47 -22.21 22.52
N GLU A 24 30.83 -22.89 23.48
CA GLU A 24 29.47 -23.40 23.34
C GLU A 24 28.39 -22.28 23.35
N GLN A 25 28.64 -21.17 24.05
CA GLN A 25 27.77 -19.99 23.98
C GLN A 25 27.90 -19.31 22.61
N ALA A 26 29.14 -19.14 22.11
CA ALA A 26 29.38 -18.57 20.78
C ALA A 26 28.71 -19.40 19.67
N LYS A 27 28.76 -20.74 19.75
CA LYS A 27 28.03 -21.62 18.82
C LYS A 27 26.53 -21.42 18.85
N PHE A 28 25.95 -21.28 20.04
CA PHE A 28 24.51 -21.06 20.19
C PHE A 28 24.10 -19.72 19.58
N GLU A 29 24.86 -18.67 19.83
CA GLU A 29 24.64 -17.34 19.26
C GLU A 29 24.71 -17.35 17.72
N ILE A 30 25.74 -17.98 17.15
CA ILE A 30 25.88 -18.13 15.68
C ILE A 30 24.66 -18.84 15.11
N LYS A 31 24.23 -19.97 15.72
CA LYS A 31 23.07 -20.71 15.24
C LYS A 31 21.76 -19.91 15.33
N SER A 32 21.62 -19.07 16.35
CA SER A 32 20.48 -18.16 16.48
C SER A 32 20.48 -17.14 15.35
N ILE A 33 21.64 -16.52 15.08
CA ILE A 33 21.83 -15.57 13.98
C ILE A 33 21.50 -16.21 12.63
N GLU A 34 22.00 -17.42 12.35
CA GLU A 34 21.71 -18.15 11.12
C GLU A 34 20.21 -18.43 10.95
N SER A 35 19.51 -18.77 12.03
CA SER A 35 18.07 -19.01 12.01
C SER A 35 17.29 -17.73 11.69
N GLU A 36 17.65 -16.60 12.30
CA GLU A 36 17.02 -15.30 12.03
C GLU A 36 17.26 -14.83 10.58
N LEU A 37 18.49 -14.97 10.08
CA LEU A 37 18.84 -14.64 8.70
C LEU A 37 18.06 -15.51 7.70
N LYS A 38 17.92 -16.80 7.99
CA LYS A 38 17.15 -17.73 7.16
C LYS A 38 15.67 -17.34 7.11
N ASP A 39 15.06 -17.02 8.26
CA ASP A 39 13.66 -16.61 8.31
C ASP A 39 13.41 -15.31 7.54
N TRP A 40 14.26 -14.30 7.74
CA TRP A 40 14.21 -13.05 6.98
C TRP A 40 14.30 -13.31 5.47
N PHE A 41 15.30 -14.09 5.04
CA PHE A 41 15.53 -14.36 3.62
C PHE A 41 14.36 -15.11 2.98
N LEU A 42 13.86 -16.17 3.63
CA LEU A 42 12.74 -16.96 3.12
C LEU A 42 11.47 -16.12 3.04
N THR A 43 11.17 -15.35 4.09
CA THR A 43 10.02 -14.43 4.11
C THR A 43 10.13 -13.39 2.99
N ARG A 44 11.31 -12.80 2.80
CA ARG A 44 11.54 -11.80 1.75
C ARG A 44 11.35 -12.40 0.36
N ARG A 45 11.95 -13.55 0.09
CA ARG A 45 11.88 -14.24 -1.19
C ARG A 45 10.46 -14.66 -1.53
N PHE A 46 9.77 -15.31 -0.60
CA PHE A 46 8.40 -15.76 -0.81
C PHE A 46 7.46 -14.59 -1.13
N ASN A 47 7.54 -13.50 -0.37
CA ASN A 47 6.72 -12.31 -0.61
C ASN A 47 7.02 -11.66 -1.97
N MET A 48 8.30 -11.61 -2.38
CA MET A 48 8.68 -11.10 -3.69
C MET A 48 8.09 -11.95 -4.82
N GLU A 49 8.29 -13.27 -4.79
CA GLU A 49 7.83 -14.20 -5.83
C GLU A 49 6.29 -14.17 -5.94
N ARG A 50 5.59 -14.20 -4.79
CA ARG A 50 4.13 -14.09 -4.75
C ARG A 50 3.63 -12.77 -5.35
N ASN A 51 4.21 -11.64 -4.96
CA ASN A 51 3.77 -10.32 -5.46
C ASN A 51 4.08 -10.15 -6.95
N LEU A 52 5.19 -10.71 -7.43
CA LEU A 52 5.51 -10.73 -8.85
C LEU A 52 4.51 -11.58 -9.64
N ALA A 53 4.16 -12.76 -9.14
CA ALA A 53 3.15 -13.61 -9.77
C ALA A 53 1.78 -12.92 -9.84
N ILE A 54 1.37 -12.24 -8.76
CA ILE A 54 0.14 -11.44 -8.75
C ILE A 54 0.21 -10.33 -9.79
N LYS A 55 1.33 -9.59 -9.88
CA LYS A 55 1.51 -8.55 -10.90
C LYS A 55 1.35 -9.12 -12.31
N ILE A 56 2.04 -10.23 -12.62
CA ILE A 56 1.96 -10.87 -13.95
C ILE A 56 0.52 -11.27 -14.26
N LEU A 57 -0.20 -11.83 -13.30
CA LEU A 57 -1.61 -12.19 -13.47
C LEU A 57 -2.48 -10.96 -13.76
N LEU A 58 -2.28 -9.86 -13.02
CA LEU A 58 -3.02 -8.62 -13.23
C LEU A 58 -2.72 -8.00 -14.61
N ASP A 59 -1.45 -8.00 -15.02
CA ASP A 59 -1.02 -7.48 -16.33
C ASP A 59 -1.58 -8.35 -17.48
N HIS A 60 -1.55 -9.67 -17.33
CA HIS A 60 -2.11 -10.63 -18.31
C HIS A 60 -3.61 -10.43 -18.52
N HIS A 61 -4.36 -10.14 -17.45
CA HIS A 61 -5.79 -9.88 -17.52
C HIS A 61 -6.15 -8.40 -17.74
N ASN A 62 -5.18 -7.55 -18.06
CA ASN A 62 -5.39 -6.12 -18.36
C ASN A 62 -6.12 -5.35 -17.23
N TYR A 63 -5.84 -5.69 -15.97
CA TYR A 63 -6.44 -4.99 -14.82
C TYR A 63 -5.92 -3.55 -14.70
N THR A 64 -6.75 -2.66 -14.16
CA THR A 64 -6.34 -1.31 -13.78
C THR A 64 -6.82 -0.99 -12.37
N GLY A 65 -5.98 -0.35 -11.58
CA GLY A 65 -6.28 0.08 -10.22
C GLY A 65 -6.34 1.60 -10.10
N ILE A 66 -6.27 2.08 -8.86
CA ILE A 66 -6.33 3.52 -8.51
C ILE A 66 -5.17 4.32 -9.12
N SER A 67 -4.01 3.69 -9.34
CA SER A 67 -2.82 4.32 -9.94
C SER A 67 -2.88 4.44 -11.47
N ILE A 68 -3.85 3.80 -12.14
CA ILE A 68 -4.03 3.84 -13.61
C ILE A 68 -2.72 3.54 -14.37
N ASN A 69 -1.98 2.54 -13.92
CA ASN A 69 -0.66 2.18 -14.47
C ASN A 69 -0.75 1.08 -15.55
N ASN A 70 -1.80 1.09 -16.36
CA ASN A 70 -2.02 0.08 -17.40
C ASN A 70 -1.93 0.73 -18.79
N PRO A 71 -0.89 0.44 -19.60
CA PRO A 71 -0.72 1.01 -20.93
C PRO A 71 -1.68 0.41 -21.97
N ASN A 72 -2.20 -0.79 -21.73
CA ASN A 72 -3.07 -1.53 -22.65
C ASN A 72 -4.56 -1.19 -22.44
N LEU A 73 -4.87 -0.27 -21.51
CA LEU A 73 -6.23 0.18 -21.27
C LEU A 73 -6.70 1.11 -22.41
N PRO A 74 -7.81 0.81 -23.10
CA PRO A 74 -8.26 1.66 -24.21
C PRO A 74 -8.54 3.10 -23.73
N PRO A 75 -8.24 4.14 -24.52
CA PRO A 75 -8.31 5.53 -24.09
C PRO A 75 -9.67 5.94 -23.49
N LYS A 76 -10.76 5.43 -24.07
CA LYS A 76 -12.12 5.64 -23.57
C LYS A 76 -12.29 5.16 -22.12
N TYR A 77 -11.87 3.93 -21.81
CA TYR A 77 -11.99 3.37 -20.47
C TYR A 77 -11.01 4.02 -19.50
N LYS A 78 -9.84 4.46 -19.97
CA LYS A 78 -8.89 5.23 -19.17
C LYS A 78 -9.50 6.53 -18.65
N ILE A 79 -10.18 7.28 -19.51
CA ILE A 79 -10.86 8.54 -19.12
C ILE A 79 -12.01 8.27 -18.15
N LEU A 80 -12.85 7.27 -18.44
CA LEU A 80 -13.97 6.92 -17.56
C LEU A 80 -13.49 6.47 -16.18
N TRP A 81 -12.43 5.65 -16.14
CA TRP A 81 -11.82 5.21 -14.89
C TRP A 81 -11.16 6.36 -14.13
N ASP A 82 -10.43 7.25 -14.82
CA ASP A 82 -9.84 8.45 -14.24
C ASP A 82 -10.91 9.37 -13.63
N ASN A 83 -12.07 9.49 -14.29
CA ASN A 83 -13.20 10.24 -13.75
C ASN A 83 -13.80 9.58 -12.50
N LEU A 84 -13.85 8.24 -12.45
CA LEU A 84 -14.32 7.52 -11.27
C LEU A 84 -13.33 7.61 -10.10
N VAL A 85 -12.03 7.64 -10.36
CA VAL A 85 -10.99 7.59 -9.33
C VAL A 85 -10.53 8.97 -8.90
N ASN A 86 -10.21 9.86 -9.85
CA ASN A 86 -9.51 11.13 -9.60
C ASN A 86 -10.37 12.37 -9.79
N LYS A 87 -11.35 12.33 -10.70
CA LYS A 87 -12.15 13.50 -11.04
C LYS A 87 -13.62 13.31 -10.67
N LYS A 88 -14.49 14.12 -11.24
CA LYS A 88 -15.95 14.03 -11.07
C LYS A 88 -16.54 13.43 -12.34
N PRO A 89 -17.25 12.28 -12.27
CA PRO A 89 -18.00 11.77 -13.41
C PRO A 89 -19.07 12.76 -13.84
N GLU A 90 -18.97 13.33 -15.03
CA GLU A 90 -19.92 14.31 -15.55
C GLU A 90 -20.48 13.91 -16.91
N LEU A 91 -21.60 14.54 -17.29
CA LEU A 91 -22.27 14.37 -18.58
C LEU A 91 -22.26 15.71 -19.30
N GLU A 92 -21.68 15.73 -20.48
CA GLU A 92 -21.59 16.94 -21.30
C GLU A 92 -22.95 17.36 -21.84
N ASP A 93 -23.22 18.67 -21.84
CA ASP A 93 -24.52 19.21 -22.25
C ASP A 93 -24.75 19.11 -23.76
N SER A 94 -23.67 19.03 -24.55
CA SER A 94 -23.69 18.83 -26.01
C SER A 94 -24.19 17.45 -26.45
N LEU A 95 -24.26 16.48 -25.52
CA LEU A 95 -24.69 15.13 -25.82
C LEU A 95 -26.22 15.01 -25.85
N SER A 96 -26.73 14.14 -26.72
CA SER A 96 -28.13 13.75 -26.69
C SER A 96 -28.50 13.04 -25.39
N ASN A 97 -29.76 13.11 -24.98
CA ASN A 97 -30.24 12.45 -23.75
C ASN A 97 -29.96 10.94 -23.76
N ALA A 98 -30.10 10.28 -24.91
CA ALA A 98 -29.76 8.87 -25.06
C ALA A 98 -28.26 8.60 -24.86
N ALA A 99 -27.38 9.46 -25.40
CA ALA A 99 -25.95 9.34 -25.21
C ALA A 99 -25.55 9.56 -23.74
N LYS A 100 -26.17 10.54 -23.06
CA LYS A 100 -25.99 10.78 -21.63
C LYS A 100 -26.35 9.56 -20.80
N GLN A 101 -27.52 8.95 -21.03
CA GLN A 101 -27.93 7.74 -20.33
C GLN A 101 -26.95 6.58 -20.55
N LYS A 102 -26.52 6.35 -21.80
CA LYS A 102 -25.54 5.30 -22.12
C LYS A 102 -24.21 5.50 -21.39
N ILE A 103 -23.72 6.73 -21.29
CA ILE A 103 -22.48 7.03 -20.55
C ILE A 103 -22.65 6.74 -19.05
N VAL A 104 -23.78 7.14 -18.44
CA VAL A 104 -24.04 6.82 -17.02
C VAL A 104 -24.13 5.31 -16.80
N ASP A 105 -24.75 4.58 -17.70
CA ASP A 105 -24.84 3.12 -17.62
C ASP A 105 -23.46 2.47 -17.70
N ILE A 106 -22.56 2.98 -18.55
CA ILE A 106 -21.17 2.53 -18.59
C ILE A 106 -20.45 2.85 -17.26
N TYR A 107 -20.63 4.04 -16.70
CA TYR A 107 -20.05 4.37 -15.39
C TYR A 107 -20.56 3.43 -14.30
N LEU A 108 -21.86 3.16 -14.27
CA LEU A 108 -22.47 2.25 -13.31
C LEU A 108 -21.91 0.84 -13.49
N ASP A 109 -21.79 0.34 -14.70
CA ASP A 109 -21.26 -1.00 -14.99
C ASP A 109 -19.79 -1.12 -14.54
N ILE A 110 -18.92 -0.20 -15.00
CA ILE A 110 -17.51 -0.16 -14.58
C ILE A 110 -17.42 -0.10 -13.05
N PHE A 111 -18.18 0.81 -12.41
CA PHE A 111 -18.12 0.99 -10.97
C PHE A 111 -18.59 -0.25 -10.21
N ARG A 112 -19.69 -0.88 -10.63
CA ARG A 112 -20.23 -2.11 -10.02
C ARG A 112 -19.26 -3.28 -10.14
N ASN A 113 -18.64 -3.45 -11.31
CA ASN A 113 -17.68 -4.52 -11.55
C ASN A 113 -16.34 -4.26 -10.82
N SER A 114 -16.04 -3.00 -10.51
CA SER A 114 -14.82 -2.61 -9.80
C SER A 114 -14.94 -2.62 -8.27
N THR A 115 -16.17 -2.65 -7.73
CA THR A 115 -16.41 -2.55 -6.29
C THR A 115 -17.31 -3.68 -5.81
N LYS A 116 -16.77 -4.51 -4.92
CA LYS A 116 -17.55 -5.56 -4.23
C LYS A 116 -18.63 -4.94 -3.33
N ILE A 117 -19.56 -5.77 -2.87
CA ILE A 117 -20.70 -5.35 -2.05
C ILE A 117 -20.25 -4.68 -0.74
N ASP A 118 -19.16 -5.17 -0.16
CA ASP A 118 -18.53 -4.71 1.08
C ASP A 118 -17.58 -3.51 0.89
N HIS A 119 -17.32 -3.08 -0.35
CA HIS A 119 -16.42 -1.97 -0.59
C HIS A 119 -17.00 -0.65 -0.04
N PRO A 120 -16.28 0.12 0.78
CA PRO A 120 -16.84 1.26 1.52
C PRO A 120 -17.41 2.35 0.59
N CYS A 121 -16.81 2.55 -0.59
CA CYS A 121 -17.32 3.55 -1.53
C CYS A 121 -18.49 3.07 -2.39
N ARG A 122 -18.89 1.80 -2.31
CA ARG A 122 -19.91 1.17 -3.17
C ARG A 122 -21.24 1.91 -3.11
N ILE A 123 -21.70 2.21 -1.89
CA ILE A 123 -22.95 2.90 -1.63
C ILE A 123 -22.88 4.37 -2.09
N PRO A 124 -21.95 5.21 -1.59
CA PRO A 124 -21.93 6.62 -1.96
C PRO A 124 -21.68 6.83 -3.47
N GLY A 125 -20.77 6.07 -4.08
CA GLY A 125 -20.56 6.14 -5.54
C GLY A 125 -21.78 5.66 -6.33
N GLY A 126 -22.45 4.59 -5.87
CA GLY A 126 -23.66 4.09 -6.50
C GLY A 126 -24.85 5.05 -6.39
N LEU A 127 -24.95 5.84 -5.32
CA LEU A 127 -25.98 6.88 -5.17
C LEU A 127 -25.71 8.07 -6.09
N TYR A 128 -24.46 8.54 -6.15
CA TYR A 128 -24.06 9.63 -7.04
C TYR A 128 -24.33 9.29 -8.52
N LEU A 129 -23.90 8.12 -8.98
CA LEU A 129 -24.12 7.70 -10.37
C LEU A 129 -25.61 7.49 -10.69
N ARG A 130 -26.41 7.04 -9.72
CA ARG A 130 -27.89 6.99 -9.88
C ARG A 130 -28.49 8.39 -9.99
N CYS A 131 -28.01 9.36 -9.22
CA CYS A 131 -28.44 10.76 -9.33
C CYS A 131 -28.15 11.33 -10.72
N LEU A 132 -26.96 11.03 -11.30
CA LEU A 132 -26.65 11.40 -12.68
C LEU A 132 -27.60 10.77 -13.70
N LYS A 133 -27.98 9.50 -13.49
CA LYS A 133 -28.91 8.80 -14.38
C LYS A 133 -30.29 9.44 -14.38
N SER A 134 -30.85 9.66 -13.19
CA SER A 134 -32.20 10.22 -13.01
C SER A 134 -32.33 11.66 -13.53
N ASN A 135 -31.23 12.41 -13.55
CA ASN A 135 -31.21 13.83 -13.96
C ASN A 135 -30.44 14.05 -15.29
N SER A 136 -30.35 13.02 -16.13
CA SER A 136 -29.61 13.05 -17.39
C SER A 136 -30.18 14.01 -18.44
N ASN A 137 -31.46 14.35 -18.35
CA ASN A 137 -32.15 15.32 -19.21
C ASN A 137 -31.84 16.79 -18.84
N MET A 138 -31.26 17.05 -17.67
CA MET A 138 -30.95 18.40 -17.21
C MET A 138 -29.58 18.87 -17.71
N LEU A 139 -29.39 20.19 -17.76
CA LEU A 139 -28.09 20.82 -17.96
C LEU A 139 -27.15 20.54 -16.78
N ARG A 140 -25.84 20.55 -17.03
CA ARG A 140 -24.79 20.22 -16.06
C ARG A 140 -24.91 21.01 -14.77
N HIS A 141 -25.04 22.33 -14.87
CA HIS A 141 -25.14 23.21 -13.70
C HIS A 141 -26.33 22.87 -12.79
N ASN A 142 -27.50 22.54 -13.37
CA ASN A 142 -28.69 22.20 -12.58
C ASN A 142 -28.56 20.82 -11.94
N ARG A 143 -28.00 19.85 -12.68
CA ARG A 143 -27.72 18.50 -12.17
C ARG A 143 -26.67 18.52 -11.06
N GLU A 144 -25.66 19.37 -11.17
CA GLU A 144 -24.62 19.53 -10.17
C GLU A 144 -25.22 19.96 -8.82
N LYS A 145 -26.09 20.97 -8.81
CA LYS A 145 -26.78 21.42 -7.58
C LYS A 145 -27.52 20.30 -6.86
N LEU A 146 -28.08 19.33 -7.60
CA LEU A 146 -28.80 18.20 -7.03
C LEU A 146 -27.89 17.07 -6.55
N CYS A 147 -26.81 16.78 -7.30
CA CYS A 147 -25.97 15.61 -7.05
C CYS A 147 -24.68 15.90 -6.28
N ILE A 148 -24.36 17.17 -5.99
CA ILE A 148 -23.06 17.56 -5.40
C ILE A 148 -22.82 16.95 -4.02
N GLU A 149 -23.82 16.90 -3.14
CA GLU A 149 -23.63 16.31 -1.80
C GLU A 149 -23.38 14.80 -1.83
N LEU A 150 -24.00 14.12 -2.80
CA LEU A 150 -23.72 12.70 -3.06
C LEU A 150 -22.30 12.50 -3.62
N PHE A 151 -21.85 13.42 -4.48
CA PHE A 151 -20.48 13.42 -4.97
C PHE A 151 -19.48 13.68 -3.85
N ASN A 152 -19.72 14.66 -2.97
CA ASN A 152 -18.86 14.97 -1.84
C ASN A 152 -18.67 13.74 -0.95
N SER A 153 -19.76 13.05 -0.61
CA SER A 153 -19.72 11.79 0.14
C SER A 153 -18.91 10.70 -0.59
N PHE A 154 -19.08 10.57 -1.91
CA PHE A 154 -18.30 9.64 -2.71
C PHE A 154 -16.81 10.02 -2.74
N ASN A 155 -16.51 11.30 -2.92
CA ASN A 155 -15.16 11.82 -3.02
C ASN A 155 -14.38 11.64 -1.71
N THR A 156 -14.98 11.98 -0.57
CA THR A 156 -14.39 11.74 0.75
C THR A 156 -13.99 10.27 0.93
N CYS A 157 -14.84 9.33 0.48
CA CYS A 157 -14.50 7.92 0.52
C CYS A 157 -13.32 7.57 -0.39
N ARG A 158 -13.29 8.09 -1.63
CA ARG A 158 -12.16 7.87 -2.56
C ARG A 158 -10.84 8.38 -1.99
N ASP A 159 -10.86 9.58 -1.41
CA ASP A 159 -9.68 10.21 -0.85
C ASP A 159 -9.15 9.41 0.35
N LYS A 160 -10.04 8.89 1.19
CA LYS A 160 -9.67 7.97 2.29
C LYS A 160 -8.95 6.72 1.77
N ILE A 161 -9.47 6.05 0.74
CA ILE A 161 -8.82 4.86 0.16
C ILE A 161 -7.44 5.21 -0.42
N LYS A 162 -7.32 6.34 -1.11
CA LYS A 162 -6.03 6.79 -1.64
C LYS A 162 -5.03 7.04 -0.53
N GLN A 163 -5.46 7.69 0.55
CA GLN A 163 -4.63 7.96 1.71
C GLN A 163 -4.20 6.66 2.41
N GLU A 164 -5.12 5.72 2.61
CA GLU A 164 -4.82 4.40 3.17
C GLU A 164 -3.79 3.64 2.32
N ASN A 165 -3.93 3.64 0.99
CA ASN A 165 -2.96 3.03 0.08
C ASN A 165 -1.57 3.68 0.18
N GLN A 166 -1.50 5.01 0.26
CA GLN A 166 -0.24 5.73 0.43
C GLN A 166 0.42 5.42 1.78
N ASN A 167 -0.37 5.39 2.85
CA ASN A 167 0.12 5.07 4.19
C ASN A 167 0.62 3.63 4.28
N ASN A 168 -0.12 2.68 3.72
CA ASN A 168 0.29 1.28 3.64
C ASN A 168 1.59 1.11 2.86
N LEU A 169 1.74 1.81 1.73
CA LEU A 169 2.97 1.77 0.95
C LEU A 169 4.17 2.31 1.75
N ARG A 170 4.00 3.43 2.46
CA ARG A 170 5.06 4.00 3.32
C ARG A 170 5.43 3.06 4.45
N TYR A 171 4.42 2.52 5.14
CA TYR A 171 4.62 1.58 6.24
C TYR A 171 5.35 0.31 5.79
N LEU A 172 4.93 -0.29 4.67
CA LEU A 172 5.55 -1.51 4.16
C LEU A 172 6.99 -1.28 3.71
N LYS A 173 7.30 -0.13 3.10
CA LYS A 173 8.68 0.25 2.77
C LYS A 173 9.56 0.36 4.02
N LEU A 174 9.11 1.14 5.01
CA LEU A 174 9.84 1.30 6.27
C LEU A 174 10.05 -0.04 6.98
N LYS A 175 9.00 -0.88 7.05
CA LYS A 175 9.09 -2.20 7.66
C LYS A 175 10.12 -3.08 6.97
N GLN A 176 10.17 -3.03 5.64
CA GLN A 176 11.16 -3.76 4.87
C GLN A 176 12.58 -3.23 5.14
N ASP A 177 12.78 -1.91 5.09
CA ASP A 177 14.10 -1.29 5.32
C ASP A 177 14.65 -1.61 6.72
N ILE A 178 13.81 -1.56 7.75
CA ILE A 178 14.20 -1.96 9.12
C ILE A 178 14.61 -3.43 9.15
N SER A 179 13.84 -4.30 8.50
CA SER A 179 14.12 -5.74 8.48
C SER A 179 15.43 -6.04 7.74
N ASP A 180 15.66 -5.39 6.60
CA ASP A 180 16.85 -5.57 5.77
C ASP A 180 18.09 -5.04 6.49
N ASN A 181 17.99 -3.90 7.20
CA ASN A 181 19.08 -3.37 8.02
C ASN A 181 19.42 -4.26 9.21
N ARG A 182 18.40 -4.84 9.89
CA ARG A 182 18.63 -5.79 10.98
C ARG A 182 19.37 -7.03 10.48
N ALA A 183 18.93 -7.61 9.38
CA ALA A 183 19.60 -8.76 8.76
C ALA A 183 21.05 -8.41 8.36
N LYS A 184 21.29 -7.21 7.85
CA LYS A 184 22.65 -6.76 7.48
C LYS A 184 23.59 -6.62 8.68
N VAL A 185 23.10 -6.17 9.84
CA VAL A 185 23.92 -6.05 11.06
C VAL A 185 24.28 -7.43 11.61
N SER A 186 23.46 -8.44 11.34
CA SER A 186 23.71 -9.83 11.74
C SER A 186 24.66 -10.59 10.78
N LEU A 187 25.14 -9.94 9.70
CA LEU A 187 26.12 -10.47 8.74
C LEU A 187 27.52 -9.90 9.00
#